data_AF-A0AAW7T4S6-F1
#
_entry.id   AF-A0AAW7T4S6-F1
#
_cell.length_a   1.000
_cell.length_b   1.000
_cell.length_c   1.000
_cell.angle_alpha   90.00
_cell.angle_beta   90.00
_cell.angle_gamma   90.00
#
_symmetry.space_group_name_H-M   'P 1'
#
loop_
_entity.id
_entity.type
_entity.pdbx_description
1 polymer ?
#
loop_
_entity_poly.entity_id
_entity_poly.type
_entity_poly.pdbx_seq_one_letter_code
_entity_poly.pdbx_strand_id
1 'polypeptide(L)' 'MARYAQFDPRQSDPKIVVGWYDTDEFHYPNLPDATHLIAVTDAQWNLHLTATPDGWSIINGKLVAPAREGA' A
#
# COMPACT_ATOMS: atom_id res chain seq x y z
N MET A 1 -14.41 6.82 2.41
CA MET A 1 -13.89 7.07 1.06
C MET A 1 -12.89 5.94 0.81
N ALA A 2 -11.71 6.13 0.22
CA ALA A 2 -10.78 5.01 -0.03
C ALA A 2 -9.38 5.28 0.56
N ARG A 3 -8.73 4.25 1.10
CA ARG A 3 -7.33 4.31 1.52
C ARG A 3 -6.45 3.70 0.43
N TYR A 4 -5.23 4.20 0.28
CA TYR A 4 -4.34 3.79 -0.81
C TYR A 4 -2.93 3.47 -0.33
N ALA A 5 -2.30 2.52 -1.02
CA ALA A 5 -0.86 2.27 -0.97
C ALA A 5 -0.23 2.73 -2.29
N GLN A 6 0.92 3.38 -2.21
CA GLN A 6 1.65 3.89 -3.37
C GLN A 6 2.75 2.94 -3.79
N PHE A 7 2.95 2.83 -5.10
CA PHE A 7 4.05 2.11 -5.72
C PHE A 7 4.54 2.80 -7.00
N ASP A 8 5.71 2.39 -7.48
CA ASP A 8 6.17 2.81 -8.81
C ASP A 8 5.73 1.78 -9.86
N PRO A 9 4.83 2.12 -10.81
CA PRO A 9 4.38 1.21 -11.84
C PRO A 9 5.51 0.76 -12.78
N ARG A 10 6.66 1.46 -12.80
CA ARG A 10 7.83 1.10 -13.62
C ARG A 10 8.68 0.00 -13.00
N GLN A 11 8.53 -0.29 -11.70
CA GLN A 11 9.24 -1.39 -11.06
C GLN A 11 8.78 -2.74 -11.63
N SER A 12 9.69 -3.69 -11.75
CA SER A 12 9.32 -5.09 -11.98
C SER A 12 8.61 -5.65 -10.74
N ASP A 13 7.71 -6.62 -10.94
CA ASP A 13 7.15 -7.36 -9.81
C ASP A 13 8.26 -8.16 -9.08
N PRO A 14 8.25 -8.25 -7.73
CA PRO A 14 7.34 -7.55 -6.82
C PRO A 14 7.66 -6.04 -6.73
N LYS A 15 6.64 -5.18 -6.84
CA LYS A 15 6.78 -3.72 -6.67
C LYS A 15 6.67 -3.37 -5.19
N ILE A 16 7.56 -2.52 -4.70
CA ILE A 16 7.60 -2.19 -3.27
C ILE A 16 6.59 -1.08 -2.98
N VAL A 17 5.87 -1.18 -1.85
CA VAL A 17 5.05 -0.07 -1.37
C VAL A 17 5.97 1.02 -0.81
N VAL A 18 5.78 2.26 -1.30
CA VAL A 18 6.62 3.42 -0.94
C VAL A 18 5.88 4.49 -0.15
N GLY A 19 4.56 4.34 0.04
CA GLY A 19 3.75 5.32 0.75
C GLY A 19 2.33 4.82 1.03
N TRP A 20 1.67 5.48 1.99
CA TRP A 20 0.31 5.16 2.44
C TRP A 20 -0.50 6.45 2.57
N TYR A 21 -1.76 6.41 2.15
CA TYR A 21 -2.65 7.58 2.11
C TYR A 21 -4.02 7.24 2.69
N ASP A 22 -4.39 7.94 3.76
CA ASP A 22 -5.74 7.93 4.30
C ASP A 22 -6.55 9.12 3.75
N THR A 23 -7.21 8.92 2.61
CA THR A 23 -8.03 9.97 1.98
C THR A 23 -9.42 10.11 2.59
N ASP A 24 -9.75 9.28 3.58
CA ASP A 24 -10.98 9.42 4.37
C ASP A 24 -10.81 10.54 5.40
N GLU A 25 -9.63 10.63 6.00
CA GLU A 25 -9.34 11.60 7.07
C GLU A 25 -8.67 12.87 6.53
N PHE A 26 -7.82 12.75 5.50
CA PHE A 26 -6.98 13.86 5.04
C PHE A 26 -7.16 14.18 3.57
N HIS A 27 -7.10 15.48 3.26
CA HIS A 27 -7.01 15.96 1.88
C HIS A 27 -5.54 16.08 1.45
N TYR A 28 -5.17 15.38 0.38
CA TYR A 28 -3.84 15.43 -0.22
C TYR A 28 -3.89 16.21 -1.53
N PRO A 29 -3.50 17.50 -1.56
CA PRO A 29 -3.53 18.30 -2.80
C PRO A 29 -2.58 17.77 -3.87
N ASN A 30 -1.57 16.99 -3.47
CA ASN A 30 -0.59 16.36 -4.34
C ASN A 30 -0.70 14.82 -4.28
N LEU A 31 -1.92 14.27 -4.18
CA LEU A 31 -2.13 12.83 -4.23
C LEU A 31 -1.58 12.27 -5.56
N PRO A 32 -0.77 11.20 -5.55
CA PRO A 32 -0.28 10.59 -6.78
C PRO A 32 -1.41 10.16 -7.72
N ASP A 33 -1.09 10.05 -9.01
CA ASP A 33 -2.03 9.54 -10.01
C ASP A 33 -2.52 8.12 -9.65
N ALA A 34 -3.75 7.78 -10.02
CA ALA A 34 -4.35 6.49 -9.72
C ALA A 34 -3.53 5.29 -10.24
N THR A 35 -2.71 5.46 -11.29
CA THR A 35 -1.80 4.42 -11.80
C THR A 35 -0.64 4.08 -10.86
N HIS A 36 -0.36 4.94 -9.89
CA HIS A 36 0.64 4.73 -8.83
C HIS A 36 0.03 4.27 -7.52
N LEU A 37 -1.29 4.08 -7.47
CA LEU A 37 -2.03 3.79 -6.26
C LEU A 37 -2.78 2.46 -6.37
N ILE A 38 -2.84 1.73 -5.27
CA ILE A 38 -3.72 0.58 -5.12
C ILE A 38 -4.63 0.79 -3.92
N ALA A 39 -5.91 0.51 -4.09
CA ALA A 39 -6.88 0.61 -3.01
C ALA A 39 -6.56 -0.42 -1.91
N VAL A 40 -6.69 0.01 -0.66
CA VAL A 40 -6.40 -0.76 0.53
C VAL A 40 -7.72 -1.03 1.26
N THR A 41 -7.96 -2.30 1.58
CA THR A 41 -9.11 -2.69 2.41
C THR A 41 -8.89 -2.30 3.87
N ASP A 42 -9.95 -2.16 4.67
CA ASP A 42 -9.84 -1.88 6.11
C ASP A 42 -8.95 -2.90 6.85
N ALA A 43 -9.05 -4.18 6.47
CA ALA A 43 -8.22 -5.23 7.05
C ALA A 43 -6.73 -5.06 6.71
N GLN A 44 -6.40 -4.72 5.46
CA GLN A 44 -5.02 -4.44 5.06
C GLN A 44 -4.49 -3.16 5.71
N TRP A 45 -5.35 -2.15 5.86
CA TRP A 45 -4.99 -0.92 6.55
C TRP A 45 -4.68 -1.20 8.03
N ASN A 46 -5.54 -1.90 8.75
CA ASN A 46 -5.25 -2.25 10.14
C ASN A 46 -3.99 -3.13 10.28
N LEU A 47 -3.76 -4.02 9.29
CA LEU A 47 -2.56 -4.82 9.27
C LEU A 47 -1.29 -3.99 9.01
N HIS A 48 -1.31 -3.00 8.11
CA HIS A 48 -0.10 -2.20 7.84
C HIS A 48 0.32 -1.33 9.03
N LEU A 49 -0.63 -0.92 9.87
CA LEU A 49 -0.36 -0.17 11.10
C LEU A 49 0.25 -1.04 12.22
N THR A 50 0.07 -2.36 12.15
CA THR A 50 0.48 -3.31 13.21
C THR A 50 1.60 -4.25 12.79
N ALA A 51 1.77 -4.48 11.49
CA ALA A 51 2.89 -5.19 10.91
C ALA A 51 4.10 -4.24 10.77
N THR A 52 5.29 -4.81 10.54
CA THR A 52 6.43 -4.02 10.10
C THR A 52 6.01 -3.22 8.85
N PRO A 53 6.06 -1.88 8.89
CA PRO A 53 5.57 -1.05 7.79
C PRO A 53 6.37 -1.29 6.50
N ASP A 54 7.63 -1.71 6.67
CA ASP A 54 8.55 -2.07 5.60
C ASP A 54 8.34 -3.53 5.19
N GLY A 55 8.01 -3.74 3.92
CA GLY A 55 7.90 -5.09 3.32
C GLY A 55 6.58 -5.40 2.63
N TRP A 56 5.61 -4.48 2.67
CA TRP A 56 4.44 -4.58 1.81
C TRP A 56 4.84 -4.42 0.34
N SER A 57 4.24 -5.25 -0.52
CA SER A 57 4.56 -5.28 -1.95
C SER A 57 3.31 -5.50 -2.78
N ILE A 58 3.34 -5.04 -4.04
CA ILE A 58 2.35 -5.37 -5.06
C ILE A 58 2.92 -6.52 -5.88
N ILE A 59 2.16 -7.62 -5.94
CA ILE A 59 2.49 -8.84 -6.68
C ILE A 59 1.30 -9.17 -7.57
N ASN A 60 1.50 -9.24 -8.89
CA ASN A 60 0.42 -9.48 -9.85
C ASN A 60 -0.77 -8.52 -9.67
N GLY A 61 -0.48 -7.24 -9.40
CA GLY A 61 -1.49 -6.19 -9.19
C GLY A 61 -2.26 -6.30 -7.87
N LYS A 62 -1.81 -7.11 -6.91
CA LYS A 62 -2.44 -7.24 -5.59
C LYS A 62 -1.49 -6.82 -4.48
N LEU A 63 -2.02 -6.09 -3.50
CA LEU A 63 -1.28 -5.70 -2.29
C LEU A 63 -1.11 -6.92 -1.36
N VAL A 64 0.15 -7.26 -1.06
CA VAL A 64 0.56 -8.42 -0.26
C VAL A 64 1.34 -7.93 0.96
N ALA A 65 0.96 -8.44 2.14
CA ALA A 65 1.64 -8.15 3.40
C ALA A 65 2.99 -8.87 3.49
N PRO A 66 3.97 -8.33 4.22
CA PRO A 66 5.21 -9.05 4.49
C PRO A 66 4.92 -10.38 5.19
N ALA A 67 5.67 -11.43 4.84
CA ALA A 67 5.62 -12.67 5.59
C ALA A 67 6.07 -12.38 7.03
N ARG A 68 5.29 -12.80 8.04
CA ARG A 68 5.80 -12.81 9.41
C ARG A 68 6.96 -13.80 9.47
N GLU A 69 8.17 -13.33 9.77
CA GLU A 69 9.22 -14.24 10.21
C GLU A 69 8.80 -14.84 11.55
N GLY A 70 8.71 -16.18 11.62
CA GLY A 70 8.54 -16.95 12.86
C GLY A 70 7.09 -17.16 13.30
N ALA A 71 6.54 -18.32 12.95
CA ALA A 71 5.59 -19.04 13.77
C ALA A 71 6.36 -20.00 14.69
#